data_AF-A0A2D6M4Q3-F1
#
_entry.id   AF-A0A2D6M4Q3-F1
#
_cell.length_a   1.000
_cell.length_b   1.000
_cell.length_c   1.000
_cell.angle_alpha   90.00
_cell.angle_beta   90.00
_cell.angle_gamma   90.00
#
_symmetry.space_group_name_H-M   'P 1'
#
loop_
_entity.id
_entity.type
_entity.pdbx_description
1 polymer ?
#
loop_
_entity_poly.entity_id
_entity_poly.type
_entity_poly.pdbx_seq_one_letter_code
_entity_poly.pdbx_strand_id
1 'polypeptide(L)'
;PDDIRDVTPRTGLYLLMDVLEHVEDDRAFLTDLIVLARPGAHILITVPAGAELWSCHDVTAGHLRRYDLDAFVSLWRGQDAVPRLVTFFNSRLYPLIRLARYTGNYFGASCGRGGSDFHVPPYPANALLQGIFAGEGGRILSHLNGPETMAYGRGVSLLALIRCGN
;
A
#
# COMPACT_ATOMS: atom_id res chain seq x y z
N PRO A 1 -2.38 -19.32 -3.23
CA PRO A 1 -2.97 -19.79 -1.96
C PRO A 1 -4.02 -20.89 -2.20
N ASP A 2 -3.92 -22.02 -1.49
CA ASP A 2 -4.75 -23.21 -1.77
C ASP A 2 -6.20 -23.08 -1.25
N ASP A 3 -6.41 -22.24 -0.24
CA ASP A 3 -7.68 -21.97 0.44
C ASP A 3 -8.73 -21.25 -0.41
N ILE A 4 -8.31 -20.59 -1.49
CA ILE A 4 -9.20 -19.80 -2.36
C ILE A 4 -9.47 -20.43 -3.72
N ARG A 5 -8.93 -21.62 -4.01
CA ARG A 5 -9.02 -22.26 -5.33
C ARG A 5 -10.46 -22.44 -5.83
N ASP A 6 -11.39 -22.70 -4.91
CA ASP A 6 -12.80 -22.95 -5.23
C ASP A 6 -13.54 -21.69 -5.71
N VAL A 7 -13.10 -20.51 -5.26
CA VAL A 7 -13.72 -19.22 -5.59
C VAL A 7 -13.02 -18.50 -6.73
N THR A 8 -11.74 -18.79 -6.96
CA THR A 8 -10.88 -18.21 -8.00
C THR A 8 -11.55 -18.11 -9.39
N PRO A 9 -12.26 -19.14 -9.92
CA PRO A 9 -12.85 -19.05 -11.26
C PRO A 9 -13.91 -17.95 -11.41
N ARG A 10 -14.50 -17.49 -10.29
CA ARG A 10 -15.55 -16.45 -10.26
C ARG A 10 -15.02 -15.10 -9.76
N THR A 11 -13.83 -15.07 -9.17
CA THR A 11 -13.25 -13.85 -8.59
C THR A 11 -12.73 -12.92 -9.68
N GLY A 12 -13.27 -11.70 -9.74
CA GLY A 12 -12.81 -10.65 -10.65
C GLY A 12 -11.82 -9.66 -10.04
N LEU A 13 -11.73 -9.62 -8.71
CA LEU A 13 -10.91 -8.67 -7.96
C LEU A 13 -10.37 -9.33 -6.69
N TYR A 14 -9.07 -9.23 -6.49
CA TYR A 14 -8.38 -9.58 -5.25
C TYR A 14 -7.91 -8.31 -4.55
N LEU A 15 -8.03 -8.27 -3.24
CA LEU A 15 -7.63 -7.12 -2.41
C LEU A 15 -6.49 -7.55 -1.48
N LEU A 16 -5.31 -6.97 -1.69
CA LEU A 16 -4.13 -7.12 -0.84
C LEU A 16 -3.84 -5.77 -0.20
N MET A 17 -4.68 -5.38 0.74
CA MET A 17 -4.57 -4.09 1.42
C MET A 17 -3.77 -4.25 2.70
N ASP A 18 -2.52 -3.80 2.68
CA ASP A 18 -1.60 -3.88 3.82
C ASP A 18 -1.36 -5.34 4.27
N VAL A 19 -1.10 -6.21 3.28
CA VAL A 19 -0.87 -7.65 3.45
C VAL A 19 0.58 -8.04 3.16
N LEU A 20 1.15 -7.56 2.06
CA LEU A 20 2.43 -8.07 1.54
C LEU A 20 3.61 -7.75 2.45
N GLU A 21 3.55 -6.66 3.21
CA GLU A 21 4.54 -6.27 4.20
C GLU A 21 4.67 -7.25 5.37
N HIS A 22 3.72 -8.18 5.53
CA HIS A 22 3.75 -9.24 6.54
C HIS A 22 4.17 -10.60 5.99
N VAL A 23 4.26 -10.74 4.67
CA VAL A 23 4.60 -11.99 4.01
C VAL A 23 6.11 -12.05 3.81
N GLU A 24 6.79 -13.08 4.34
CA GLU A 24 8.25 -13.19 4.19
C GLU A 24 8.70 -13.22 2.73
N ASP A 25 8.10 -14.10 1.91
CA ASP A 25 8.28 -14.17 0.46
C ASP A 25 7.05 -13.58 -0.27
N ASP A 26 6.95 -12.25 -0.23
CA ASP A 26 5.90 -11.46 -0.87
C ASP A 26 5.80 -11.71 -2.38
N ARG A 27 6.94 -11.88 -3.05
CA ARG A 27 7.03 -12.11 -4.48
C ARG A 27 6.50 -13.49 -4.85
N ALA A 28 6.88 -14.55 -4.15
CA ALA A 28 6.32 -15.88 -4.40
C ALA A 28 4.81 -15.89 -4.17
N PHE A 29 4.35 -15.30 -3.05
CA PHE A 29 2.92 -15.20 -2.75
C PHE A 29 2.13 -14.47 -3.83
N LEU A 30 2.62 -13.32 -4.30
CA LEU A 30 1.96 -12.57 -5.37
C LEU A 30 1.99 -13.33 -6.70
N THR A 31 3.09 -14.05 -6.96
CA THR A 31 3.22 -14.89 -8.17
C THR A 31 2.18 -15.99 -8.19
N ASP A 32 2.03 -16.72 -7.09
CA ASP A 32 1.02 -17.77 -6.96
C ASP A 32 -0.40 -17.22 -7.16
N LEU A 33 -0.67 -16.01 -6.66
CA LEU A 33 -1.96 -15.37 -6.84
C LEU A 33 -2.20 -14.95 -8.30
N ILE A 34 -1.20 -14.39 -8.99
CA ILE A 34 -1.29 -14.01 -10.41
C ILE A 34 -1.52 -15.25 -11.28
N VAL A 35 -0.80 -16.34 -11.02
CA VAL A 35 -0.95 -17.61 -11.75
C VAL A 35 -2.31 -18.26 -11.49
N LEU A 36 -2.79 -18.19 -10.24
CA LEU A 36 -4.09 -18.73 -9.88
C LEU A 36 -5.25 -17.90 -10.46
N ALA A 37 -5.10 -16.57 -10.50
CA ALA A 37 -6.14 -15.67 -10.95
C ALA A 37 -6.63 -15.98 -12.37
N ARG A 38 -7.95 -15.93 -12.58
CA ARG A 38 -8.51 -16.05 -13.92
C ARG A 38 -8.03 -14.90 -14.82
N PRO A 39 -7.86 -15.12 -16.13
CA PRO A 39 -7.54 -14.05 -17.07
C PRO A 39 -8.53 -12.88 -16.98
N GLY A 40 -8.00 -11.66 -17.01
CA GLY A 40 -8.75 -10.42 -16.85
C GLY A 40 -9.12 -10.04 -15.40
N ALA A 41 -8.79 -10.86 -14.40
CA ALA A 41 -8.98 -10.47 -13.00
C ALA A 41 -8.01 -9.35 -12.59
N HIS A 42 -8.41 -8.56 -11.61
CA HIS A 42 -7.59 -7.48 -11.06
C HIS A 42 -7.07 -7.83 -9.67
N ILE A 43 -5.90 -7.31 -9.32
CA ILE A 43 -5.37 -7.33 -7.96
C ILE A 43 -5.11 -5.88 -7.57
N LEU A 44 -5.79 -5.42 -6.52
CA LEU A 44 -5.53 -4.14 -5.87
C LEU A 44 -4.61 -4.38 -4.68
N ILE A 45 -3.49 -3.66 -4.65
CA ILE A 45 -2.44 -3.84 -3.65
C ILE A 45 -2.18 -2.49 -2.99
N THR A 46 -2.15 -2.46 -1.66
CA THR A 46 -1.57 -1.36 -0.89
C THR A 46 -0.46 -1.87 0.00
N VAL A 47 0.62 -1.10 0.10
CA VAL A 47 1.76 -1.40 0.98
C VAL A 47 2.31 -0.10 1.57
N PRO A 48 2.91 -0.14 2.77
CA PRO A 48 3.56 1.02 3.37
C PRO A 48 4.82 1.36 2.57
N ALA A 49 5.01 2.65 2.29
CA ALA A 49 6.09 3.15 1.46
C ALA A 49 7.16 3.89 2.27
N GLY A 50 8.36 3.95 1.69
CA GLY A 50 9.49 4.73 2.20
C GLY A 50 10.09 4.13 3.47
N ALA A 51 11.22 3.43 3.34
CA ALA A 51 11.94 2.85 4.48
C ALA A 51 12.36 3.91 5.50
N GLU A 52 12.55 5.17 5.10
CA GLU A 52 12.85 6.29 5.99
C GLU A 52 11.71 6.63 6.97
N LEU A 53 10.50 6.18 6.68
CA LEU A 53 9.35 6.34 7.55
C LEU A 53 9.23 5.21 8.57
N TRP A 54 10.09 4.19 8.54
CA TRP A 54 10.02 3.09 9.51
C TRP A 54 10.02 3.60 10.95
N SER A 55 9.07 3.17 11.76
CA SER A 55 8.99 3.55 13.17
C SER A 55 8.47 2.40 14.05
N CYS A 56 8.35 2.67 15.35
CA CYS A 56 7.68 1.78 16.31
C CYS A 56 6.30 1.30 15.83
N HIS A 57 5.58 2.13 15.07
CA HIS A 57 4.30 1.77 14.48
C HIS A 57 4.42 0.52 13.58
N ASP A 58 5.43 0.47 12.73
CA ASP A 58 5.66 -0.67 11.82
C ASP A 58 6.02 -1.94 12.60
N VAL A 59 6.86 -1.82 13.64
CA VAL A 59 7.20 -2.93 14.53
C VAL A 59 5.96 -3.47 15.25
N THR A 60 5.10 -2.57 15.75
CA THR A 60 3.89 -2.93 16.49
C THR A 60 2.83 -3.55 15.57
N ALA A 61 2.75 -3.08 14.33
CA ALA A 61 1.91 -3.66 13.29
C ALA A 61 2.42 -5.06 12.86
N GLY A 62 3.69 -5.37 13.11
CA GLY A 62 4.31 -6.62 12.65
C GLY A 62 4.75 -6.56 11.19
N HIS A 63 5.03 -5.36 10.67
CA HIS A 63 5.60 -5.21 9.34
C HIS A 63 7.00 -5.83 9.31
N LEU A 64 7.34 -6.45 8.18
CA LEU A 64 8.69 -6.92 7.86
C LEU A 64 9.45 -5.88 7.05
N ARG A 65 8.74 -5.03 6.30
CA ARG A 65 9.35 -4.05 5.38
C ARG A 65 8.42 -2.90 5.02
N ARG A 66 9.02 -1.85 4.47
CA ARG A 66 8.37 -0.79 3.69
C ARG A 66 8.97 -0.78 2.29
N TYR A 67 8.17 -0.45 1.29
CA TYR A 67 8.59 -0.53 -0.10
C TYR A 67 9.03 0.83 -0.65
N ASP A 68 10.07 0.81 -1.48
CA ASP A 68 10.22 1.84 -2.50
C ASP A 68 9.44 1.43 -3.76
N LEU A 69 9.31 2.37 -4.71
CA LEU A 69 8.55 2.16 -5.93
C LEU A 69 9.13 1.02 -6.78
N ASP A 70 10.46 0.94 -6.89
CA ASP A 70 11.12 -0.02 -7.77
C ASP A 70 11.01 -1.45 -7.23
N ALA A 71 11.22 -1.62 -5.91
CA ALA A 71 11.02 -2.86 -5.19
C ALA A 71 9.56 -3.32 -5.31
N PHE A 72 8.60 -2.41 -5.13
CA PHE A 72 7.18 -2.73 -5.28
C PHE A 72 6.85 -3.21 -6.70
N VAL A 73 7.25 -2.46 -7.72
CA VAL A 73 7.03 -2.84 -9.13
C VAL A 73 7.76 -4.13 -9.51
N SER A 74 8.89 -4.43 -8.87
CA SER A 74 9.64 -5.66 -9.13
C SER A 74 8.88 -6.94 -8.74
N LEU A 75 7.89 -6.84 -7.83
CA LEU A 75 7.11 -7.99 -7.36
C LEU A 75 6.42 -8.71 -8.53
N TRP A 76 5.81 -7.98 -9.45
CA TRP A 76 5.11 -8.56 -10.61
C TRP A 76 5.89 -8.39 -11.93
N ARG A 77 7.14 -7.90 -11.89
CA ARG A 77 7.97 -7.76 -13.09
C ARG A 77 8.29 -9.15 -13.68
N GLY A 78 8.02 -9.31 -14.97
CA GLY A 78 8.23 -10.57 -15.70
C GLY A 78 7.10 -11.59 -15.55
N GLN A 79 6.00 -11.20 -14.92
CA GLN A 79 4.80 -12.03 -14.78
C GLN A 79 3.72 -11.61 -15.79
N ASP A 80 2.69 -12.43 -15.97
CA ASP A 80 1.52 -12.12 -16.80
C ASP A 80 0.54 -11.16 -16.07
N ALA A 81 1.07 -9.99 -15.72
CA ALA A 81 0.35 -8.95 -14.99
C ALA A 81 0.68 -7.56 -15.57
N VAL A 82 -0.36 -6.87 -16.03
CA VAL A 82 -0.24 -5.54 -16.63
C VAL A 82 -0.64 -4.48 -15.59
N PRO A 83 0.25 -3.53 -15.23
CA PRO A 83 -0.11 -2.44 -14.34
C PRO A 83 -1.14 -1.52 -15.00
N ARG A 84 -2.24 -1.26 -14.31
CA ARG A 84 -3.27 -0.27 -14.68
C ARG A 84 -3.08 1.05 -13.94
N LEU A 85 -2.59 0.97 -12.71
CA LEU A 85 -2.30 2.12 -11.86
C LEU A 85 -1.16 1.74 -10.90
N VAL A 86 -0.16 2.60 -10.75
CA VAL A 86 0.90 2.48 -9.74
C VAL A 86 1.22 3.87 -9.23
N THR A 87 0.80 4.19 -8.01
CA THR A 87 0.92 5.54 -7.46
C THR A 87 1.16 5.52 -5.97
N PHE A 88 1.72 6.60 -5.45
CA PHE A 88 1.65 6.87 -4.02
C PHE A 88 0.27 7.42 -3.64
N PHE A 89 -0.12 7.21 -2.39
CA PHE A 89 -1.26 7.86 -1.76
C PHE A 89 -0.90 8.25 -0.32
N ASN A 90 -1.77 9.04 0.32
CA ASN A 90 -1.42 9.77 1.54
C ASN A 90 -0.23 10.74 1.31
N SER A 91 -0.21 11.35 0.13
CA SER A 91 0.89 12.17 -0.38
C SER A 91 0.89 13.57 0.23
N ARG A 92 -0.28 14.13 0.50
CA ARG A 92 -0.45 15.47 1.08
C ARG A 92 -0.08 15.52 2.55
N LEU A 93 -0.34 14.44 3.30
CA LEU A 93 0.05 14.34 4.71
C LEU A 93 1.48 13.81 4.91
N TYR A 94 2.12 13.32 3.84
CA TYR A 94 3.50 12.84 3.87
C TYR A 94 4.48 13.75 4.64
N PRO A 95 4.57 15.08 4.38
CA PRO A 95 5.52 15.91 5.11
C PRO A 95 5.25 15.97 6.62
N LEU A 96 3.97 16.00 7.02
CA LEU A 96 3.57 16.01 8.43
C LEU A 96 3.89 14.68 9.10
N ILE A 97 3.55 13.57 8.46
CA ILE A 97 3.80 12.22 8.96
C ILE A 97 5.30 11.95 9.04
N ARG A 98 6.07 12.35 8.02
CA ARG A 98 7.54 12.24 8.03
C ARG A 98 8.14 12.98 9.21
N LEU A 99 7.68 14.21 9.47
CA LEU A 99 8.17 15.00 10.60
C LEU A 99 7.83 14.31 11.93
N ALA A 100 6.58 13.89 12.11
CA ALA A 100 6.13 13.22 13.34
C ALA A 100 6.91 11.91 13.60
N ARG A 101 7.15 11.11 12.56
CA ARG A 101 7.93 9.88 12.68
C ARG A 101 9.41 10.15 12.92
N TYR A 102 9.98 11.14 12.25
CA TYR A 102 11.37 11.53 12.46
C TYR A 102 11.61 12.01 13.90
N THR A 103 10.74 12.86 14.45
CA THR A 103 10.83 13.29 15.84
C THR A 103 10.60 12.14 16.80
N GLY A 104 9.58 11.31 16.59
CA GLY A 104 9.31 10.13 17.42
C GLY A 104 10.50 9.16 17.47
N ASN A 105 11.12 8.88 16.33
CA ASN A 105 12.29 8.01 16.25
C ASN A 105 13.53 8.66 16.91
N TYR A 106 13.74 9.96 16.71
CA TYR A 106 14.89 10.69 17.27
C TYR A 106 14.80 10.86 18.79
N PHE A 107 13.59 11.12 19.30
CA PHE A 107 13.35 11.29 20.74
C PHE A 107 13.08 9.97 21.47
N GLY A 108 13.29 8.83 20.82
CA GLY A 108 13.29 7.51 21.46
C GLY A 108 11.90 7.05 21.91
N ALA A 109 10.86 7.29 21.11
CA ALA A 109 9.53 6.73 21.37
C ALA A 109 9.63 5.21 21.59
N SER A 110 9.28 4.76 22.79
CA SER A 110 9.41 3.37 23.22
C SER A 110 8.49 2.46 22.41
N CYS A 111 9.03 1.33 21.92
CA CYS A 111 8.20 0.25 21.39
C CYS A 111 7.42 -0.41 22.53
N GLY A 112 6.12 -0.11 22.65
CA GLY A 112 5.27 -0.66 23.72
C GLY A 112 3.85 -0.09 23.76
N ARG A 113 3.02 -0.66 24.64
CA ARG A 113 1.54 -0.50 24.77
C ARG A 113 0.99 0.94 24.92
N GLY A 114 1.83 1.97 24.96
CA GLY A 114 1.43 3.38 25.03
C GLY A 114 2.11 4.29 24.00
N GLY A 115 2.87 3.75 23.05
CA GLY A 115 3.74 4.50 22.11
C GLY A 115 3.31 4.44 20.65
N SER A 116 2.05 4.14 20.37
CA SER A 116 1.52 4.05 19.02
C SER A 116 0.67 5.27 18.66
N ASP A 117 0.80 5.77 17.43
CA ASP A 117 -0.08 6.76 16.80
C ASP A 117 -1.55 6.27 16.61
N PHE A 118 -1.98 5.20 17.29
CA PHE A 118 -3.36 4.69 17.26
C PHE A 118 -4.36 5.59 18.01
N HIS A 119 -3.92 6.73 18.56
CA HIS A 119 -4.83 7.73 19.11
C HIS A 119 -5.41 8.57 17.98
N VAL A 120 -6.72 8.46 17.80
CA VAL A 120 -7.46 9.32 16.88
C VAL A 120 -7.44 10.75 17.44
N PRO A 121 -7.00 11.75 16.67
CA PRO A 121 -7.07 13.14 17.09
C PRO A 121 -8.50 13.58 17.40
N PRO A 122 -8.70 14.67 18.16
CA PRO A 122 -10.03 15.23 18.38
C PRO A 122 -10.78 15.45 17.06
N TYR A 123 -12.10 15.24 17.08
CA TYR A 123 -12.98 15.28 15.90
C TYR A 123 -12.67 16.39 14.86
N PRO A 124 -12.50 17.68 15.23
CA PRO A 124 -12.25 18.72 14.23
C PRO A 124 -10.90 18.54 13.50
N ALA A 125 -9.88 18.07 14.20
CA ALA A 125 -8.58 17.76 13.60
C ALA A 125 -8.68 16.51 12.71
N ASN A 126 -9.37 15.46 13.17
CA ASN A 126 -9.57 14.25 12.38
C ASN A 126 -10.35 14.52 11.09
N ALA A 127 -11.41 15.34 11.16
CA ALA A 127 -12.22 15.71 10.00
C ALA A 127 -11.39 16.47 8.94
N LEU A 128 -10.50 17.38 9.38
CA LEU A 128 -9.59 18.08 8.49
C LEU A 128 -8.61 17.11 7.81
N LEU A 129 -7.96 16.25 8.59
CA LEU A 129 -7.01 15.25 8.07
C LEU A 129 -7.69 14.29 7.08
N GLN A 130 -8.90 13.84 7.41
CA GLN A 130 -9.73 13.02 6.53
C GLN A 130 -10.06 13.74 5.22
N GLY A 131 -10.43 15.03 5.28
CA GLY A 131 -10.70 15.82 4.08
C GLY A 131 -9.46 15.98 3.18
N ILE A 132 -8.29 16.22 3.77
CA ILE A 132 -7.02 16.31 3.03
C ILE A 132 -6.72 14.99 2.31
N PHE A 133 -6.82 13.88 3.03
CA PHE A 133 -6.56 12.52 2.52
C PHE A 133 -7.58 12.12 1.44
N ALA A 134 -8.88 12.24 1.72
CA ALA A 134 -9.94 11.87 0.79
C ALA A 134 -9.88 12.69 -0.51
N GLY A 135 -9.43 13.94 -0.43
CA GLY A 135 -9.26 14.80 -1.60
C GLY A 135 -8.16 14.35 -2.58
N GLU A 136 -7.35 13.34 -2.25
CA GLU A 136 -6.42 12.71 -3.20
C GLU A 136 -7.14 11.78 -4.19
N GLY A 137 -8.29 11.21 -3.78
CA GLY A 137 -9.01 10.19 -4.53
C GLY A 137 -9.38 10.62 -5.95
N GLY A 138 -9.84 11.86 -6.14
CA GLY A 138 -10.18 12.37 -7.48
C GLY A 138 -9.01 12.34 -8.46
N ARG A 139 -7.80 12.69 -8.00
CA ARG A 139 -6.59 12.66 -8.83
C ARG A 139 -6.13 11.22 -9.08
N ILE A 140 -6.21 10.34 -8.08
CA ILE A 140 -5.85 8.92 -8.26
C ILE A 140 -6.77 8.27 -9.30
N LEU A 141 -8.09 8.47 -9.16
CA LEU A 141 -9.09 7.90 -10.06
C LEU A 141 -8.98 8.44 -11.49
N SER A 142 -8.57 9.71 -11.68
CA SER A 142 -8.37 10.25 -13.03
C SER A 142 -7.24 9.56 -13.80
N HIS A 143 -6.30 8.90 -13.11
CA HIS A 143 -5.17 8.19 -13.72
C HIS A 143 -5.48 6.70 -13.99
N LEU A 144 -6.58 6.17 -13.44
CA LEU A 144 -6.99 4.77 -13.65
C LEU A 144 -7.24 4.44 -15.13
N ASN A 145 -7.78 5.41 -15.86
CA ASN A 145 -8.06 5.32 -17.31
C ASN A 145 -7.16 6.25 -18.12
N GLY A 146 -6.18 6.90 -17.48
CA GLY A 146 -5.28 7.85 -18.12
C GLY A 146 -4.10 7.18 -18.83
N PRO A 147 -3.36 7.92 -19.67
CA PRO A 147 -2.12 7.45 -20.27
C PRO A 147 -0.98 7.30 -19.24
N GLU A 148 -1.04 8.07 -18.15
CA GLU A 148 -0.09 8.01 -17.04
C GLU A 148 -0.64 7.13 -15.92
N THR A 149 0.15 6.16 -15.49
CA THR A 149 -0.22 5.22 -14.41
C THR A 149 0.07 5.76 -13.01
N MET A 150 0.72 6.93 -12.88
CA MET A 150 1.18 7.47 -11.60
C MET A 150 0.59 8.85 -11.32
N ALA A 151 -0.24 8.96 -10.28
CA ALA A 151 -0.87 10.23 -9.90
C ALA A 151 0.01 11.09 -8.97
N TYR A 152 0.77 10.43 -8.09
CA TYR A 152 1.68 11.03 -7.11
C TYR A 152 3.01 10.28 -7.11
N GLY A 153 4.13 11.01 -7.05
CA GLY A 153 5.49 10.44 -7.01
C GLY A 153 6.07 10.22 -5.61
N ARG A 154 5.33 10.58 -4.55
CA ARG A 154 5.75 10.37 -3.15
C ARG A 154 4.54 10.37 -2.23
N GLY A 155 4.56 9.51 -1.21
CA GLY A 155 3.51 9.40 -0.20
C GLY A 155 3.88 8.41 0.89
N VAL A 156 2.99 8.20 1.85
CA VAL A 156 3.24 7.30 2.99
C VAL A 156 3.03 5.83 2.62
N SER A 157 2.22 5.59 1.58
CA SER A 157 1.89 4.26 1.08
C SER A 157 1.86 4.23 -0.44
N LEU A 158 2.06 3.04 -1.00
CA LEU A 158 1.98 2.74 -2.42
C LEU A 158 0.69 1.99 -2.71
N LEU A 159 0.11 2.25 -3.87
CA LEU A 159 -1.07 1.59 -4.40
C LEU A 159 -0.76 1.10 -5.81
N ALA A 160 -1.08 -0.17 -6.08
CA ALA A 160 -1.10 -0.70 -7.43
C ALA A 160 -2.43 -1.37 -7.74
N LEU A 161 -2.92 -1.16 -8.96
CA LEU A 161 -3.93 -2.00 -9.58
C LEU A 161 -3.28 -2.70 -10.76
N ILE A 162 -3.19 -4.02 -10.71
CA ILE A 162 -2.67 -4.86 -11.79
C ILE A 162 -3.79 -5.72 -12.36
N ARG A 163 -3.74 -5.98 -13.67
CA ARG A 163 -4.65 -6.90 -14.36
C ARG A 163 -3.88 -8.16 -14.73
N CYS A 164 -4.36 -9.32 -14.30
CA CYS A 164 -3.76 -10.63 -14.54
C CYS A 164 -4.25 -11.18 -15.88
N GLY A 165 -3.35 -11.72 -16.68
CA GLY A 165 -3.70 -12.29 -17.99
C GLY A 165 -4.11 -11.25 -19.03
N ASN A 166 -3.63 -11.43 -20.25
CA ASN A 166 -4.12 -10.68 -21.41
C ASN A 166 -5.47 -11.23 -21.91
#